data_AF-A0A934FDD3-F1
#
_entry.id   AF-A0A934FDD3-F1
#
_cell.length_a   1.000
_cell.length_b   1.000
_cell.length_c   1.000
_cell.angle_alpha   90.00
_cell.angle_beta   90.00
_cell.angle_gamma   90.00
#
_symmetry.space_group_name_H-M   'P 1'
#
loop_
_entity.id
_entity.type
_entity.pdbx_description
1 polymer ?
#
loop_
_entity_poly.entity_id
_entity_poly.type
_entity_poly.pdbx_seq_one_letter_code
_entity_poly.pdbx_strand_id
1 'polypeptide(L)'
;MTPAKAIKFECKCCMGGTRGMKCDSEVCKLNNKSLSPLKRIKAHCLGCVETRKEVKDCTGKLLSEDRLCYLHPYRFGHNPKRKGIGNCQGNPKFLQKTKNSQYGFDVWKLIRAY
;
A
#
# COMPACT_ATOMS: atom_id res chain seq x y z
N MET A 1 -12.40 -3.07 -8.32
CA MET A 1 -10.96 -3.22 -8.08
C MET A 1 -10.50 -2.11 -7.14
N THR A 2 -9.70 -2.41 -6.11
CA THR A 2 -9.01 -1.43 -5.26
C THR A 2 -7.52 -1.39 -5.62
N PRO A 3 -6.79 -0.30 -5.30
CA PRO A 3 -5.34 -0.24 -5.55
C PRO A 3 -4.58 -1.41 -4.92
N ALA A 4 -4.93 -1.79 -3.68
CA ALA A 4 -4.30 -2.92 -2.99
C ALA A 4 -4.57 -4.26 -3.71
N LYS A 5 -5.79 -4.47 -4.23
CA LYS A 5 -6.11 -5.67 -5.04
C LYS A 5 -5.33 -5.67 -6.35
N ALA A 6 -5.21 -4.53 -7.03
CA ALA A 6 -4.45 -4.42 -8.26
C ALA A 6 -2.98 -4.80 -8.06
N ILE A 7 -2.36 -4.34 -6.97
CA ILE A 7 -0.99 -4.72 -6.61
C ILE A 7 -0.88 -6.22 -6.35
N LYS A 8 -1.85 -6.81 -5.64
CA LYS A 8 -1.86 -8.26 -5.40
C LYS A 8 -1.93 -9.07 -6.70
N PHE A 9 -2.74 -8.63 -7.68
CA PHE A 9 -2.81 -9.27 -8.99
C PHE A 9 -1.48 -9.15 -9.73
N GLU A 10 -0.91 -7.95 -9.78
CA GLU A 10 0.39 -7.73 -10.45
C GLU A 10 1.50 -8.58 -9.83
N CYS A 11 1.61 -8.60 -8.49
CA CYS A 11 2.59 -9.44 -7.80
C CYS A 11 2.36 -10.94 -8.05
N LYS A 12 1.10 -11.39 -8.08
CA LYS A 12 0.78 -12.78 -8.39
C LYS A 12 1.26 -13.15 -9.80
N CYS A 13 1.09 -12.25 -10.76
CA CYS A 13 1.56 -12.48 -12.12
C CYS A 13 3.09 -12.47 -12.22
N CYS A 14 3.75 -11.51 -11.57
CA CYS A 14 5.20 -11.42 -11.50
C CYS A 14 5.85 -12.68 -10.88
N MET A 15 5.22 -13.28 -9.86
CA MET A 15 5.72 -14.50 -9.19
C MET A 15 5.23 -15.82 -9.84
N GLY A 16 4.72 -15.78 -11.08
CA GLY A 16 4.30 -16.99 -11.80
C GLY A 16 3.06 -17.68 -11.21
N GLY A 17 2.16 -16.94 -10.57
CA GLY A 17 0.89 -17.47 -10.07
C GLY A 17 0.97 -18.25 -8.75
N THR A 18 2.15 -18.32 -8.12
CA THR A 18 2.38 -19.03 -6.86
C THR A 18 1.50 -18.48 -5.73
N ARG A 19 0.76 -19.38 -5.07
CA ARG A 19 -0.09 -19.02 -3.92
C ARG A 19 0.77 -19.01 -2.65
N GLY A 20 0.60 -18.01 -1.80
CA GLY A 20 1.18 -17.99 -0.46
C GLY A 20 2.62 -17.51 -0.35
N MET A 21 3.33 -17.28 -1.46
CA MET A 21 4.67 -16.68 -1.41
C MET A 21 4.61 -15.19 -1.07
N LYS A 22 5.46 -14.78 -0.11
CA LYS A 22 5.76 -13.38 0.16
C LYS A 22 6.84 -12.94 -0.82
N CYS A 23 6.70 -11.73 -1.35
CA CYS A 23 7.76 -11.12 -2.14
C CYS A 23 8.81 -10.58 -1.16
N ASP A 24 10.04 -11.09 -1.24
CA ASP A 24 11.14 -10.65 -0.38
C ASP A 24 12.07 -9.66 -1.11
N SER A 25 11.74 -9.31 -2.35
CA SER A 25 12.51 -8.33 -3.12
C SER A 25 12.42 -6.96 -2.48
N GLU A 26 13.59 -6.46 -2.03
CA GLU A 26 13.77 -5.10 -1.52
C GLU A 26 13.75 -4.06 -2.64
N VAL A 27 14.15 -4.47 -3.85
CA VAL A 27 14.18 -3.64 -5.05
C VAL A 27 12.77 -3.45 -5.64
N CYS A 28 11.83 -4.32 -5.30
CA CYS A 28 10.45 -4.27 -5.77
C CYS A 28 9.68 -3.10 -5.12
N LYS A 29 9.41 -2.07 -5.94
CA LYS A 29 8.71 -0.85 -5.51
C LYS A 29 7.28 -1.13 -5.02
N LEU A 30 6.65 -2.21 -5.50
CA LEU A 30 5.32 -2.64 -5.04
C LEU A 30 5.35 -3.31 -3.66
N ASN A 31 6.49 -3.86 -3.24
CA ASN A 31 6.66 -4.53 -1.95
C ASN A 31 6.85 -3.55 -0.79
N ASN A 32 7.16 -2.27 -1.05
CA ASN A 32 7.42 -1.30 0.00
C ASN A 32 6.16 -0.99 0.83
N LYS A 33 5.98 -1.65 1.98
CA LYS A 33 4.81 -1.53 2.86
C LYS A 33 4.75 -0.22 3.65
N SER A 34 5.84 0.55 3.71
CA SER A 34 5.85 1.87 4.36
C SER A 34 5.03 2.92 3.60
N LEU A 35 4.80 2.70 2.30
CA LEU A 35 4.08 3.60 1.42
C LEU A 35 2.62 3.18 1.22
N SER A 36 1.74 4.17 1.03
CA SER A 36 0.36 3.89 0.66
C SER A 36 0.28 3.20 -0.70
N PRO A 37 -0.75 2.36 -0.96
CA PRO A 37 -0.88 1.61 -2.21
C PRO A 37 -0.75 2.48 -3.48
N LEU A 38 -1.34 3.68 -3.46
CA LEU A 38 -1.26 4.63 -4.59
C LEU A 38 0.17 5.14 -4.81
N LYS A 39 0.91 5.45 -3.72
CA LYS A 39 2.32 5.86 -3.81
C LYS A 39 3.19 4.73 -4.35
N ARG A 40 2.98 3.49 -3.92
CA ARG A 40 3.69 2.31 -4.44
C ARG A 40 3.47 2.12 -5.93
N ILE A 41 2.23 2.21 -6.39
CA ILE A 41 1.89 2.08 -7.81
C ILE A 41 2.57 3.18 -8.61
N LYS A 42 2.49 4.43 -8.16
CA LYS A 42 3.13 5.56 -8.84
C LYS A 42 4.66 5.36 -8.97
N ALA A 43 5.32 4.93 -7.90
CA ALA A 43 6.75 4.66 -7.91
C ALA A 43 7.11 3.49 -8.83
N HIS A 44 6.30 2.43 -8.84
CA HIS A 44 6.49 1.30 -9.74
C HIS A 44 6.31 1.68 -11.21
N CYS A 45 5.24 2.42 -11.56
CA CYS A 45 5.03 2.89 -12.92
C CYS A 45 6.19 3.78 -13.38
N LEU A 46 6.69 4.68 -12.54
CA LEU A 46 7.86 5.50 -12.86
C LEU A 46 9.12 4.67 -13.07
N GLY A 47 9.32 3.61 -12.29
CA GLY A 47 10.43 2.68 -12.50
C GLY A 47 10.28 1.77 -13.72
N CYS A 48 9.08 1.66 -14.30
CA CYS A 48 8.80 0.80 -15.45
C CYS A 48 9.01 1.52 -16.79
N VAL A 49 8.69 2.81 -16.87
CA VAL A 49 8.79 3.61 -18.10
C VAL A 49 9.70 4.83 -17.94
N GLU A 50 10.48 4.89 -16.87
CA GLU A 50 11.50 5.91 -16.55
C GLU A 50 11.00 7.35 -16.32
N THR A 51 10.20 7.93 -17.22
CA THR A 51 9.76 9.32 -17.13
C THR A 51 8.26 9.47 -16.85
N ARG A 52 7.88 10.59 -16.21
CA ARG A 52 6.46 10.92 -15.97
C ARG A 52 5.68 11.15 -17.27
N LYS A 53 6.36 11.61 -18.33
CA LYS A 53 5.74 11.83 -19.64
C LYS A 53 5.34 10.49 -20.25
N GLU A 54 6.22 9.51 -20.20
CA GLU A 54 5.93 8.17 -20.69
C GLU A 54 4.91 7.43 -19.83
N VAL A 55 4.86 7.68 -18.51
CA VAL A 55 3.74 7.18 -17.67
C VAL A 55 2.39 7.71 -18.16
N LYS A 56 2.37 8.93 -18.71
CA LYS A 56 1.15 9.52 -19.25
C LYS A 56 0.71 8.84 -20.54
N ASP A 57 1.67 8.60 -21.43
CA ASP A 57 1.45 8.03 -22.75
C ASP A 57 1.36 6.48 -22.72
N CYS A 58 1.70 5.87 -21.58
CA CYS A 58 1.57 4.44 -21.34
C CYS A 58 0.12 3.96 -21.56
N THR A 59 -0.04 2.99 -22.47
CA THR A 59 -1.33 2.37 -22.81
C THR A 59 -1.73 1.27 -21.83
N GLY A 60 -0.79 0.79 -21.01
CA GLY A 60 -1.01 -0.32 -20.09
C GLY A 60 -1.11 -1.69 -20.77
N LYS A 61 -0.89 -1.79 -22.09
CA LYS A 61 -0.76 -3.07 -22.79
C LYS A 61 0.62 -3.64 -22.49
N LEU A 62 0.67 -4.88 -22.00
CA LEU A 62 1.95 -5.57 -21.77
C LEU A 62 2.37 -6.26 -23.08
N LEU A 63 3.62 -6.06 -23.51
CA LEU A 63 4.11 -6.63 -24.78
C LEU A 63 4.21 -8.16 -24.75
N SER A 64 4.37 -8.73 -23.55
CA SER A 64 4.61 -10.16 -23.35
C SER A 64 3.32 -10.96 -23.11
N GLU A 65 2.18 -10.29 -22.96
CA GLU A 65 0.93 -10.93 -22.56
C GLU A 65 -0.26 -10.22 -23.22
N ASP A 66 -1.25 -10.96 -23.71
CA ASP A 66 -2.54 -10.43 -24.20
C ASP A 66 -3.44 -9.89 -23.06
N ARG A 67 -2.85 -9.18 -22.10
CA ARG A 67 -3.54 -8.59 -20.96
C ARG A 67 -3.17 -7.13 -20.76
N LEU A 68 -4.06 -6.44 -20.05
CA LEU A 68 -3.83 -5.08 -19.56
C LEU A 68 -3.18 -5.10 -18.17
N CYS A 69 -2.27 -4.17 -17.92
CA CYS A 69 -1.67 -3.93 -16.62
C CYS A 69 -2.73 -3.45 -15.62
N TYR A 70 -2.92 -4.20 -14.53
CA TYR A 70 -3.92 -3.88 -13.51
C TYR A 70 -3.64 -2.58 -12.75
N LEU A 71 -2.39 -2.10 -12.80
CA LEU A 71 -1.93 -0.89 -12.13
C LEU A 71 -2.22 0.39 -12.93
N HIS A 72 -2.43 0.27 -14.25
CA HIS A 72 -2.59 1.41 -15.16
C HIS A 72 -3.66 2.43 -14.71
N PRO A 73 -4.84 2.03 -14.19
CA PRO A 73 -5.85 2.98 -13.71
C PRO A 73 -5.41 3.84 -12.52
N TYR A 74 -4.36 3.43 -11.80
CA TYR A 74 -3.90 4.05 -10.56
C TYR A 74 -2.53 4.75 -10.71
N ARG A 75 -1.96 4.77 -11.92
CA ARG A 75 -0.59 5.26 -12.20
C ARG A 75 -0.32 6.70 -11.78
N PHE A 76 -1.37 7.53 -11.75
CA PHE A 76 -1.28 8.93 -11.30
C PHE A 76 -1.52 9.15 -9.80
N GLY A 77 -1.69 8.07 -9.03
CA GLY A 77 -1.94 8.17 -7.59
C GLY A 77 -3.38 8.57 -7.24
N HIS A 78 -4.33 8.35 -8.16
CA HIS A 78 -5.76 8.53 -7.91
C HIS A 78 -6.50 7.21 -8.09
N ASN A 79 -7.58 7.02 -7.33
CA ASN A 79 -8.48 5.89 -7.54
C ASN A 79 -9.68 6.37 -8.38
N PRO A 80 -9.83 5.94 -9.64
CA PRO A 80 -10.93 6.40 -10.49
C PRO A 80 -12.31 6.05 -9.92
N LYS A 81 -12.41 5.01 -9.08
CA LYS A 81 -13.65 4.61 -8.40
C LYS A 81 -13.97 5.43 -7.14
N ARG A 82 -13.16 6.45 -6.82
CA ARG A 82 -13.42 7.42 -5.75
C ARG A 82 -13.77 8.83 -6.28
N LYS A 83 -14.07 8.99 -7.57
CA LYS A 83 -14.67 10.23 -8.10
C LYS A 83 -15.96 10.51 -7.30
N GLY A 84 -15.97 11.54 -6.45
CA GLY A 84 -17.14 11.95 -5.65
C GLY A 84 -16.95 12.02 -4.13
N ILE A 85 -15.86 11.48 -3.56
CA ILE A 85 -15.53 11.72 -2.13
C ILE A 85 -14.62 12.96 -2.07
N GLY A 86 -15.19 14.11 -2.40
CA GLY A 86 -14.54 15.41 -2.24
C GLY A 86 -14.65 15.87 -0.79
N ASN A 87 -13.51 16.00 -0.13
CA ASN A 87 -13.24 17.01 0.90
C ASN A 87 -14.20 17.11 2.11
N CYS A 88 -14.10 16.21 3.08
CA CYS A 88 -14.33 16.60 4.47
C CYS A 88 -13.00 17.11 5.04
N GLN A 89 -12.70 18.40 4.85
CA GLN A 89 -11.74 19.12 5.68
C GLN A 89 -12.32 19.24 7.09
N GLY A 90 -12.26 18.15 7.86
CA GLY A 90 -12.40 18.19 9.31
C GLY A 90 -11.10 18.71 9.89
N ASN A 91 -11.09 19.99 10.25
CA ASN A 91 -9.98 20.67 10.93
C ASN A 91 -9.61 19.91 12.22
N PRO A 92 -8.41 19.31 12.38
CA PRO A 92 -8.04 18.68 13.62
C PRO A 92 -7.51 19.76 14.58
N LYS A 93 -8.39 20.67 15.00
CA LYS A 93 -8.12 21.49 16.19
C LYS A 93 -8.57 20.70 17.41
N PHE A 94 -7.58 20.20 18.15
CA PHE A 94 -7.53 20.16 19.62
C PHE A 94 -8.70 19.42 20.31
N LEU A 95 -8.50 18.28 20.98
CA LEU A 95 -8.17 18.15 22.42
C LEU A 95 -8.61 16.72 22.81
N GLN A 96 -8.05 15.91 23.72
CA GLN A 96 -6.90 15.93 24.61
C GLN A 96 -6.72 14.47 25.08
N LYS A 97 -5.52 14.15 25.57
CA LYS A 97 -5.17 12.97 26.35
C LYS A 97 -6.29 12.45 27.26
N THR A 98 -6.42 11.13 27.36
CA THR A 98 -6.33 10.48 28.67
C THR A 98 -5.43 9.25 28.57
N LYS A 99 -4.48 9.19 29.49
CA LYS A 99 -3.65 8.02 29.77
C LYS A 99 -4.58 6.98 30.42
N ASN A 100 -4.50 5.71 30.03
CA ASN A 100 -4.47 4.67 31.04
C ASN A 100 -3.83 3.37 30.54
N SER A 101 -2.64 3.13 31.05
CA SER A 101 -1.93 1.86 31.06
C SER A 101 -2.52 1.03 32.19
N GLN A 102 -3.14 -0.12 31.89
CA GLN A 102 -3.78 -0.96 32.89
C GLN A 102 -3.44 -2.43 32.69
N TYR A 103 -2.17 -2.81 32.56
CA TYR A 103 -1.68 -4.15 32.95
C TYR A 103 -0.20 -4.06 33.29
N GLY A 104 0.08 -3.65 34.52
CA GLY A 104 1.37 -3.71 35.17
C GLY A 104 1.14 -3.67 36.67
N PHE A 105 1.05 -4.85 37.30
CA PHE A 105 1.03 -4.99 38.75
C PHE A 105 2.23 -5.87 39.16
N ASP A 106 3.31 -5.17 39.48
CA ASP A 106 4.09 -5.27 40.71
C ASP A 106 4.43 -6.66 41.27
N VAL A 107 5.62 -7.12 40.87
CA VAL A 107 6.50 -7.99 41.64
C VAL A 107 7.01 -7.21 42.86
N TRP A 108 6.38 -7.34 44.03
CA TRP A 108 7.00 -7.19 45.39
C TRP A 108 5.99 -7.31 46.54
N LYS A 109 5.34 -8.48 46.74
CA LYS A 109 4.57 -8.74 47.97
C LYS A 109 4.33 -10.21 48.32
N LEU A 110 5.40 -11.01 48.42
CA LEU A 110 5.33 -12.36 49.01
C LEU A 110 6.64 -12.77 49.71
N ILE A 111 7.21 -11.87 50.52
CA ILE A 111 8.13 -12.22 51.62
C ILE A 111 7.49 -11.73 52.93
N ARG A 112 6.50 -12.50 53.41
CA ARG A 112 6.15 -12.69 54.83
C ARG A 112 4.92 -13.61 54.89
N ALA A 113 5.01 -14.66 55.71
CA ALA A 113 4.06 -15.76 55.91
C ALA A 113 4.27 -16.97 54.97
N TYR A 114 5.41 -17.65 55.11
CA TYR A 114 5.52 -19.00 55.71
C TYR A 114 6.97 -19.22 56.15
#